data_AF-A0A9P1MCL8-F1
#
_entry.id   AF-A0A9P1MCL8-F1
#
_cell.length_a   1.000
_cell.length_b   1.000
_cell.length_c   1.000
_cell.angle_alpha   90.00
_cell.angle_beta   90.00
_cell.angle_gamma   90.00
#
_symmetry.space_group_name_H-M   'P 1'
#
loop_
_entity.id
_entity.type
_entity.pdbx_description
1 polymer ?
#
loop_
_entity_poly.entity_id
_entity_poly.type
_entity_poly.pdbx_seq_one_letter_code
_entity_poly.pdbx_strand_id
1 'polypeptide(L)'
;MAPKNFNIDIPTFAQTQLTLLAAEQETEIAETTSLIAVREWGPDRIRAGTGRGHVFLVGVDRRRRGAAGARPPDGDIVLVAGQPAGSAKKREVRELEKNGVRGVVVKVGKSSVQVAVDSEGQEEAGLSGRVWIVKLADDVTYARIVLAMTKLQKMDESQYTSFMRVLFGLSSPSPLPSDVESDPTVGKIEWFDPTLNDSQKDAIRFALASREIALIHGPPGTGKTHTPAQSSHPPPRPPGPAPAVRGQPLLDMLTRTSDAGAIVSDVRAEMDAKRASIRKTKSGRERRQIYADLKDLRKEYRVREKKCVTDLVKGSAVVLATLHGAGGFQLRDERFDVVIIDEASQALESQCWVPLLSAKKAVCAGDHLQLPPTIKSLNSKVKKKKKEATEADEEAIATGITLETTLFDRLLALHGTSIKRMLTTQYRMNEKIMRFPSDELYESQLVAASEVKDKLLTDMKYDVEENENTTEPVIFIDTQGGDFPERTEDEDEALKKGKLGSLHTESRSNEMEALLVRQHVRELVDSGVLPEDIAVVTPYNAQV
;
A
#
# COMPACT_ATOMS: atom_id res chain seq x y z
N MET A 1 -11.40 29.25 0.85
CA MET A 1 -12.88 29.27 0.92
C MET A 1 -13.35 27.82 0.85
N ALA A 2 -13.81 27.22 1.96
CA ALA A 2 -14.32 25.86 1.94
C ALA A 2 -15.72 25.84 1.28
N PRO A 3 -16.02 24.89 0.36
CA PRO A 3 -17.33 24.79 -0.24
C PRO A 3 -18.37 24.44 0.83
N LYS A 4 -19.50 25.17 0.82
CA LYS A 4 -20.46 25.26 1.92
C LYS A 4 -21.43 24.07 2.08
N ASN A 5 -21.34 23.01 1.27
CA ASN A 5 -22.29 21.89 1.34
C ASN A 5 -21.57 20.53 1.17
N PHE A 6 -21.05 19.95 2.27
CA PHE A 6 -20.55 18.56 2.30
C PHE A 6 -21.58 17.56 2.87
N ASN A 7 -22.84 17.96 3.05
CA ASN A 7 -23.91 17.02 3.40
C ASN A 7 -24.29 16.24 2.15
N ILE A 8 -23.64 15.11 1.97
CA ILE A 8 -23.83 14.22 0.84
C ILE A 8 -24.50 12.96 1.37
N ASP A 9 -25.60 12.58 0.72
CA ASP A 9 -26.28 11.33 1.03
C ASP A 9 -25.36 10.13 0.73
N ILE A 10 -25.45 9.08 1.56
CA ILE A 10 -24.54 7.93 1.51
C ILE A 10 -24.64 7.19 0.16
N PRO A 11 -25.85 6.89 -0.36
CA PRO A 11 -26.07 6.39 -1.69
C PRO A 11 -25.41 7.21 -2.80
N THR A 12 -25.59 8.54 -2.77
CA THR A 12 -24.98 9.44 -3.77
C THR A 12 -23.47 9.38 -3.70
N PHE A 13 -22.88 9.51 -2.50
CA PHE A 13 -21.43 9.39 -2.32
C PHE A 13 -20.89 8.07 -2.89
N ALA A 14 -21.56 6.95 -2.59
CA ALA A 14 -21.14 5.63 -3.05
C ALA A 14 -21.24 5.49 -4.59
N GLN A 15 -22.30 6.03 -5.20
CA GLN A 15 -22.47 6.02 -6.66
C GLN A 15 -21.40 6.88 -7.37
N THR A 16 -21.08 8.05 -6.82
CA THR A 16 -20.00 8.91 -7.35
C THR A 16 -18.65 8.18 -7.26
N GLN A 17 -18.33 7.59 -6.10
CA GLN A 17 -17.08 6.82 -5.92
C GLN A 17 -16.99 5.62 -6.86
N LEU A 18 -18.08 4.86 -7.07
CA LEU A 18 -18.11 3.75 -8.03
C LEU A 18 -17.77 4.20 -9.45
N THR A 19 -18.32 5.35 -9.88
CA THR A 19 -18.07 5.90 -11.21
C THR A 19 -16.61 6.32 -11.37
N LEU A 20 -16.08 7.05 -10.39
CA LEU A 20 -14.69 7.50 -10.41
C LEU A 20 -13.70 6.31 -10.38
N LEU A 21 -13.97 5.30 -9.55
CA LEU A 21 -13.16 4.08 -9.48
C LEU A 21 -13.16 3.30 -10.79
N ALA A 22 -14.29 3.26 -11.50
CA ALA A 22 -14.36 2.60 -12.81
C ALA A 22 -13.47 3.31 -13.84
N ALA A 23 -13.47 4.64 -13.87
CA ALA A 23 -12.60 5.43 -14.75
C ALA A 23 -11.11 5.24 -14.41
N GLU A 24 -10.78 5.19 -13.11
CA GLU A 24 -9.42 4.91 -12.63
C GLU A 24 -8.97 3.50 -13.03
N GLN A 25 -9.80 2.48 -12.81
CA GLN A 25 -9.51 1.10 -13.19
C GLN A 25 -9.32 0.95 -14.70
N GLU A 26 -10.17 1.58 -15.52
CA GLU A 26 -10.04 1.56 -16.98
C GLU A 26 -8.72 2.19 -17.43
N THR A 27 -8.33 3.32 -16.81
CA THR A 27 -7.06 4.00 -17.09
C THR A 27 -5.88 3.12 -16.70
N GLU A 28 -5.92 2.54 -15.49
CA GLU A 28 -4.89 1.64 -15.02
C GLU A 28 -4.74 0.40 -15.90
N ILE A 29 -5.84 -0.20 -16.35
CA ILE A 29 -5.83 -1.31 -17.30
C ILE A 29 -5.21 -0.86 -18.62
N ALA A 30 -5.57 0.32 -19.13
CA ALA A 30 -5.04 0.84 -20.39
C ALA A 30 -3.53 1.11 -20.33
N GLU A 31 -3.04 1.73 -19.26
CA GLU A 31 -1.61 1.94 -18.99
C GLU A 31 -0.85 0.64 -18.77
N THR A 32 -1.39 -0.26 -17.95
CA THR A 32 -0.76 -1.55 -17.70
C THR A 32 -0.67 -2.37 -18.98
N THR A 33 -1.68 -2.24 -19.87
CA THR A 33 -1.68 -2.88 -21.20
C THR A 33 -0.66 -2.25 -22.16
N SER A 34 -0.37 -0.95 -22.05
CA SER A 34 0.63 -0.27 -22.90
C SER A 34 2.07 -0.49 -22.42
N LEU A 35 2.28 -0.66 -21.11
CA LEU A 35 3.57 -0.97 -20.48
C LEU A 35 4.08 -2.40 -20.72
N ILE A 36 3.31 -3.24 -21.43
CA ILE A 36 3.68 -4.61 -21.79
C ILE A 36 4.74 -4.61 -22.90
N ALA A 37 5.93 -4.09 -22.61
CA ALA A 37 7.12 -4.39 -23.37
C ALA A 37 7.58 -5.81 -23.00
N VAL A 38 7.31 -6.71 -23.93
CA VAL A 38 7.67 -8.13 -23.95
C VAL A 38 9.15 -8.33 -23.58
N ARG A 39 9.44 -8.96 -22.45
CA ARG A 39 10.77 -9.53 -22.16
C ARG A 39 10.75 -11.03 -22.41
N GLU A 40 11.80 -11.53 -23.06
CA GLU A 40 12.08 -12.96 -23.16
C GLU A 40 12.70 -13.41 -21.84
N TRP A 41 12.02 -14.30 -21.12
CA TRP A 41 12.56 -14.89 -19.91
C TRP A 41 12.72 -16.39 -20.07
N GLY A 42 13.93 -16.87 -19.80
CA GLY A 42 14.23 -18.30 -19.72
C GLY A 42 13.90 -18.85 -18.32
N PRO A 43 13.44 -20.11 -18.21
CA PRO A 43 13.27 -20.73 -16.91
C PRO A 43 14.65 -21.08 -16.35
N ASP A 44 15.13 -20.32 -15.36
CA ASP A 44 16.42 -20.62 -14.72
C ASP A 44 16.28 -21.72 -13.65
N ARG A 45 15.16 -21.75 -12.91
CA ARG A 45 14.87 -22.79 -11.91
C ARG A 45 13.41 -22.68 -11.39
N ILE A 46 12.66 -23.78 -11.42
CA ILE A 46 11.40 -23.92 -10.68
C ILE A 46 11.75 -24.47 -9.30
N ARG A 47 11.34 -23.77 -8.22
CA ARG A 47 11.48 -24.26 -6.85
C ARG A 47 10.11 -24.37 -6.20
N ALA A 48 9.90 -25.44 -5.44
CA ALA A 48 8.76 -25.51 -4.54
C ALA A 48 8.91 -24.38 -3.52
N GLY A 49 7.96 -23.44 -3.55
CA GLY A 49 7.91 -22.35 -2.59
C GLY A 49 7.46 -22.86 -1.23
N THR A 50 7.79 -22.13 -0.18
CA THR A 50 7.29 -22.42 1.16
C THR A 50 5.82 -22.01 1.33
N GLY A 51 5.04 -21.61 0.32
CA GLY A 51 3.63 -21.17 0.45
C GLY A 51 2.62 -22.05 -0.29
N ARG A 52 1.37 -21.57 -0.47
CA ARG A 52 0.29 -22.25 -1.26
C ARG A 52 0.60 -22.46 -2.77
N GLY A 53 1.80 -22.12 -3.26
CA GLY A 53 2.14 -22.13 -4.68
C GLY A 53 3.61 -22.51 -4.96
N HIS A 54 3.90 -22.83 -6.23
CA HIS A 54 5.27 -23.00 -6.70
C HIS A 54 5.86 -21.63 -7.01
N VAL A 55 7.12 -21.40 -6.63
CA VAL A 55 7.82 -20.15 -6.94
C VAL A 55 8.65 -20.37 -8.19
N PHE A 56 8.28 -19.67 -9.25
CA PHE A 56 9.03 -19.60 -10.48
C PHE A 56 10.08 -18.52 -10.36
N LEU A 57 11.35 -18.91 -10.49
CA LEU A 57 12.43 -17.95 -10.67
C LEU A 57 12.61 -17.72 -12.16
N VAL A 58 12.26 -16.52 -12.59
CA VAL A 58 12.24 -16.14 -13.99
C VAL A 58 13.43 -15.18 -14.21
N GLY A 59 14.44 -15.61 -14.98
CA GLY A 59 15.68 -14.87 -15.24
C GLY A 59 15.62 -14.05 -16.52
N VAL A 60 16.13 -12.82 -16.52
CA VAL A 60 16.14 -11.96 -17.72
C VAL A 60 17.15 -12.51 -18.72
N ASP A 61 16.72 -12.84 -19.96
CA ASP A 61 17.68 -13.17 -21.01
C ASP A 61 18.37 -11.90 -21.52
N ARG A 62 19.69 -11.81 -21.30
CA ARG A 62 20.52 -10.65 -21.67
C ARG A 62 20.87 -10.59 -23.17
N ARG A 63 20.48 -11.58 -23.99
CA ARG A 63 20.97 -11.75 -25.37
C ARG A 63 20.22 -10.96 -26.45
N ARG A 64 19.11 -10.27 -26.17
CA ARG A 64 18.42 -9.40 -27.14
C ARG A 64 18.13 -8.01 -26.58
N ARG A 65 18.68 -6.97 -27.23
CA ARG A 65 18.35 -5.56 -27.00
C ARG A 65 16.99 -5.25 -27.65
N GLY A 66 15.90 -5.45 -26.92
CA GLY A 66 14.54 -5.01 -27.28
C GLY A 66 13.91 -4.28 -26.09
N ALA A 67 13.05 -3.29 -26.39
CA ALA A 67 12.47 -2.28 -25.49
C ALA A 67 12.43 -2.66 -23.99
N ALA A 68 13.12 -1.86 -23.17
CA ALA A 68 13.20 -2.06 -21.73
C ALA A 68 11.88 -1.65 -21.04
N GLY A 69 10.92 -2.57 -20.94
CA GLY A 69 9.78 -2.39 -20.05
C GLY A 69 10.19 -2.37 -18.57
N ALA A 70 9.46 -1.60 -17.76
CA ALA A 70 9.60 -1.58 -16.31
C ALA A 70 9.29 -2.96 -15.69
N ARG A 71 9.98 -3.31 -14.60
CA ARG A 71 9.73 -4.57 -13.87
C ARG A 71 8.53 -4.39 -12.94
N PRO A 72 7.61 -5.37 -12.85
CA PRO A 72 6.52 -5.31 -11.88
C PRO A 72 7.10 -5.39 -10.45
N PRO A 73 6.81 -4.45 -9.54
CA PRO A 73 7.27 -4.48 -8.14
C PRO A 73 6.77 -5.69 -7.34
N ASP A 74 7.36 -5.89 -6.16
CA ASP A 74 6.96 -6.93 -5.22
C ASP A 74 5.48 -6.76 -4.82
N GLY A 75 4.73 -7.88 -4.82
CA GLY A 75 3.29 -7.92 -4.52
C GLY A 75 2.37 -7.79 -5.73
N ASP A 76 2.88 -7.39 -6.91
CA ASP A 76 2.05 -7.25 -8.11
C ASP A 76 1.46 -8.59 -8.56
N ILE A 77 0.20 -8.56 -8.99
CA ILE A 77 -0.45 -9.68 -9.66
C ILE A 77 -0.01 -9.69 -11.13
N VAL A 78 0.44 -10.83 -11.61
CA VAL A 78 0.93 -11.03 -12.98
C VAL A 78 0.27 -12.23 -13.64
N LEU A 79 0.15 -12.22 -14.95
CA LEU A 79 -0.14 -13.39 -15.77
C LEU A 79 1.16 -13.95 -16.30
N VAL A 80 1.40 -15.25 -16.10
CA VAL A 80 2.52 -15.99 -16.66
C VAL A 80 2.00 -16.92 -17.75
N ALA A 81 2.48 -16.76 -18.99
CA ALA A 81 2.04 -17.57 -20.13
C ALA A 81 3.23 -18.00 -21.01
N GLY A 82 3.08 -19.10 -21.76
CA GLY A 82 4.08 -19.52 -22.75
C GLY A 82 4.20 -18.52 -23.90
N GLN A 83 5.43 -18.24 -24.34
CA GLN A 83 5.67 -17.26 -25.41
C GLN A 83 5.16 -17.76 -26.78
N PRO A 84 4.27 -17.03 -27.49
CA PRO A 84 3.95 -17.30 -28.89
C PRO A 84 5.11 -16.88 -29.81
N ALA A 85 5.18 -17.47 -31.01
CA ALA A 85 6.23 -17.17 -31.97
C ALA A 85 6.08 -15.76 -32.60
N GLY A 86 6.55 -14.72 -31.92
CA GLY A 86 6.59 -13.34 -32.43
C GLY A 86 6.20 -12.27 -31.40
N SER A 87 6.05 -11.01 -31.87
CA SER A 87 5.50 -9.90 -31.07
C SER A 87 3.97 -9.99 -31.00
N ALA A 88 3.40 -9.99 -29.79
CA ALA A 88 1.97 -10.23 -29.63
C ALA A 88 1.08 -9.16 -30.26
N LYS A 89 0.06 -9.59 -30.99
CA LYS A 89 -1.09 -8.75 -31.37
C LYS A 89 -2.11 -8.70 -30.22
N LYS A 90 -2.94 -7.66 -30.16
CA LYS A 90 -4.00 -7.47 -29.13
C LYS A 90 -4.96 -8.67 -28.99
N ARG A 91 -5.14 -9.46 -30.06
CA ARG A 91 -5.92 -10.70 -30.08
C ARG A 91 -5.20 -11.87 -29.38
N GLU A 92 -3.88 -11.93 -29.50
CA GLU A 92 -3.04 -12.95 -28.85
C GLU A 92 -2.94 -12.70 -27.35
N VAL A 93 -2.97 -11.45 -26.88
CA VAL A 93 -3.04 -11.13 -25.43
C VAL A 93 -4.30 -11.72 -24.78
N ARG A 94 -5.47 -11.63 -25.45
CA ARG A 94 -6.71 -12.25 -24.96
C ARG A 94 -6.68 -13.78 -24.97
N GLU A 95 -5.95 -14.39 -25.92
CA GLU A 95 -5.74 -15.85 -25.93
C GLU A 95 -4.73 -16.28 -24.85
N LEU A 96 -3.75 -15.43 -24.54
CA LEU A 96 -2.79 -15.65 -23.46
C LEU A 96 -3.43 -15.51 -22.08
N GLU A 97 -4.39 -14.59 -21.89
CA GLU A 97 -5.21 -14.53 -20.66
C GLU A 97 -5.99 -15.83 -20.43
N LYS A 98 -6.41 -16.50 -21.51
CA LYS A 98 -7.15 -17.75 -21.43
C LYS A 98 -6.26 -18.97 -21.14
N ASN A 99 -4.99 -18.92 -21.55
CA ASN A 99 -4.05 -20.04 -21.47
C ASN A 99 -2.91 -19.84 -20.45
N GLY A 100 -2.82 -18.67 -19.82
CA GLY A 100 -1.80 -18.31 -18.83
C GLY A 100 -2.26 -18.55 -17.38
N VAL A 101 -1.31 -18.55 -16.45
CA VAL A 101 -1.56 -18.69 -15.02
C VAL A 101 -1.35 -17.37 -14.29
N ARG A 102 -2.29 -17.00 -13.40
CA ARG A 102 -2.11 -15.85 -12.51
C ARG A 102 -1.10 -16.17 -11.41
N GLY A 103 -0.22 -15.22 -11.10
CA GLY A 103 0.76 -15.31 -10.03
C GLY A 103 0.98 -13.98 -9.33
N VAL A 104 1.72 -14.01 -8.22
CA VAL A 104 2.09 -12.84 -7.44
C VAL A 104 3.61 -12.69 -7.48
N VAL A 105 4.11 -11.50 -7.76
CA VAL A 105 5.55 -11.19 -7.68
C VAL A 105 5.97 -11.26 -6.22
N VAL A 106 6.86 -12.19 -5.89
CA VAL A 106 7.38 -12.39 -4.53
C VAL A 106 8.64 -11.57 -4.29
N LYS A 107 9.47 -11.43 -5.34
CA LYS A 107 10.76 -10.74 -5.24
C LYS A 107 11.29 -10.28 -6.60
N VAL A 108 11.65 -9.01 -6.70
CA VAL A 108 12.37 -8.44 -7.84
C VAL A 108 13.84 -8.28 -7.50
N GLY A 109 14.71 -8.98 -8.22
CA GLY A 109 16.16 -8.85 -8.14
C GLY A 109 16.75 -8.04 -9.31
N LYS A 110 18.05 -7.73 -9.23
CA LYS A 110 18.77 -6.99 -10.29
C LYS A 110 18.67 -7.66 -11.67
N SER A 111 18.58 -8.99 -11.75
CA SER A 111 18.55 -9.77 -12.99
C SER A 111 17.46 -10.85 -13.06
N SER A 112 16.57 -10.93 -12.07
CA SER A 112 15.55 -11.99 -11.99
C SER A 112 14.29 -11.49 -11.31
N VAL A 113 13.13 -12.04 -11.65
CA VAL A 113 11.86 -11.82 -10.97
C VAL A 113 11.35 -13.18 -10.47
N GLN A 114 10.92 -13.24 -9.21
CA GLN A 114 10.33 -14.43 -8.61
C GLN A 114 8.82 -14.27 -8.58
N VAL A 115 8.08 -15.20 -9.18
CA VAL A 115 6.61 -15.19 -9.22
C VAL A 115 6.09 -16.46 -8.57
N ALA A 116 5.23 -16.31 -7.56
CA ALA A 116 4.47 -17.41 -6.99
C ALA A 116 3.22 -17.64 -7.83
N VAL A 117 3.04 -18.84 -8.37
CA VAL A 117 1.82 -19.23 -9.11
C VAL A 117 1.16 -20.42 -8.42
N ASP A 118 -0.15 -20.55 -8.60
CA ASP A 118 -0.84 -21.76 -8.18
C ASP A 118 -0.38 -22.94 -9.03
N SER A 119 -0.13 -24.04 -8.33
CA SER A 119 0.39 -25.28 -8.85
C SER A 119 -0.58 -26.04 -9.78
N GLU A 120 -1.88 -25.70 -9.75
CA GLU A 120 -2.88 -26.19 -10.72
C GLU A 120 -2.75 -25.47 -12.07
N GLY A 121 -2.67 -24.13 -12.04
CA GLY A 121 -2.54 -23.33 -13.26
C GLY A 121 -1.21 -23.53 -13.98
N GLN A 122 -0.15 -23.98 -13.28
CA GLN A 122 1.11 -24.35 -13.91
C GLN A 122 0.99 -25.52 -14.89
N GLU A 123 0.27 -26.59 -14.51
CA GLU A 123 0.12 -27.78 -15.34
C GLU A 123 -0.85 -27.52 -16.51
N GLU A 124 -1.89 -26.72 -16.29
CA GLU A 124 -2.82 -26.29 -17.35
C GLU A 124 -2.18 -25.32 -18.35
N ALA A 125 -1.34 -24.39 -17.89
CA ALA A 125 -0.68 -23.40 -18.75
C ALA A 125 0.53 -23.95 -19.53
N GLY A 126 0.92 -25.21 -19.32
CA GLY A 126 1.97 -25.87 -20.09
C GLY A 126 3.31 -25.12 -20.08
N LEU A 127 3.68 -24.54 -18.93
CA LEU A 127 4.86 -23.69 -18.78
C LEU A 127 6.17 -24.49 -18.94
N SER A 128 6.55 -24.78 -20.18
CA SER A 128 7.84 -25.37 -20.56
C SER A 128 8.55 -24.46 -21.55
N GLY A 129 9.70 -23.89 -21.15
CA GLY A 129 10.47 -22.98 -21.99
C GLY A 129 10.24 -21.50 -21.66
N ARG A 130 10.30 -20.64 -22.69
CA ARG A 130 10.22 -19.18 -22.53
C ARG A 130 8.82 -18.72 -22.11
N VAL A 131 8.79 -17.82 -21.15
CA VAL A 131 7.53 -17.30 -20.57
C VAL A 131 7.42 -15.79 -20.73
N TRP A 132 6.18 -15.31 -20.81
CA TRP A 132 5.81 -13.91 -20.67
C TRP A 132 5.24 -13.67 -19.29
N ILE A 133 5.67 -12.58 -18.66
CA ILE A 133 5.07 -12.05 -17.44
C ILE A 133 4.39 -10.75 -17.82
N VAL A 134 3.08 -10.70 -17.62
CA VAL A 134 2.26 -9.52 -17.88
C VAL A 134 1.72 -9.03 -16.55
N LYS A 135 1.99 -7.77 -16.18
CA LYS A 135 1.33 -7.17 -15.02
C LYS A 135 -0.17 -7.15 -15.29
N LEU A 136 -0.96 -7.68 -14.36
CA LEU A 136 -2.41 -7.57 -14.39
C LEU A 136 -2.80 -6.39 -13.51
N ALA A 137 -3.89 -5.71 -13.87
CA ALA A 137 -4.55 -4.84 -12.91
C ALA A 137 -5.01 -5.71 -11.72
N ASP A 138 -4.86 -5.20 -10.50
CA ASP A 138 -5.29 -5.93 -9.30
C ASP A 138 -6.83 -5.85 -9.17
N ASP A 139 -7.51 -6.72 -9.92
CA ASP A 139 -8.97 -6.85 -9.91
C ASP A 139 -9.50 -7.13 -8.49
N VAL A 140 -8.70 -7.75 -7.61
CA VAL A 140 -9.15 -8.15 -6.27
C VAL A 140 -9.28 -6.92 -5.37
N THR A 141 -8.32 -6.01 -5.46
CA THR A 141 -8.37 -4.74 -4.71
C THR A 141 -9.59 -3.91 -5.12
N TYR A 142 -9.80 -3.69 -6.43
CA TYR A 142 -10.99 -2.98 -6.92
C TYR A 142 -12.28 -3.69 -6.56
N ALA A 143 -12.35 -5.03 -6.70
CA ALA A 143 -13.56 -5.78 -6.37
C ALA A 143 -14.00 -5.61 -4.91
N ARG A 144 -13.03 -5.50 -3.97
CA ARG A 144 -13.34 -5.28 -2.54
C ARG A 144 -13.87 -3.87 -2.27
N ILE A 145 -13.28 -2.87 -2.92
CA ILE A 145 -13.72 -1.48 -2.83
C ILE A 145 -15.12 -1.34 -3.44
N VAL A 146 -15.35 -1.90 -4.63
CA VAL A 146 -16.65 -1.91 -5.32
C VAL A 146 -17.71 -2.61 -4.47
N LEU A 147 -17.38 -3.72 -3.80
CA LEU A 147 -18.30 -4.39 -2.88
C LEU A 147 -18.70 -3.50 -1.70
N ALA A 148 -17.73 -2.79 -1.10
CA ALA A 148 -17.98 -1.86 0.00
C ALA A 148 -18.88 -0.69 -0.45
N MET A 149 -18.55 -0.06 -1.58
CA MET A 149 -19.34 1.03 -2.14
C MET A 149 -20.74 0.58 -2.56
N THR A 150 -20.87 -0.59 -3.22
CA THR A 150 -22.18 -1.16 -3.57
C THR A 150 -23.04 -1.42 -2.33
N LYS A 151 -22.42 -1.82 -1.21
CA LYS A 151 -23.13 -2.01 0.06
C LYS A 151 -23.64 -0.67 0.58
N LEU A 152 -22.81 0.37 0.61
CA LEU A 152 -23.22 1.73 1.01
C LEU A 152 -24.33 2.28 0.11
N GLN A 153 -24.21 2.07 -1.20
CA GLN A 153 -25.18 2.53 -2.19
C GLN A 153 -26.60 1.99 -1.94
N LYS A 154 -26.70 0.74 -1.51
CA LYS A 154 -27.97 0.04 -1.28
C LYS A 154 -28.50 0.20 0.15
N MET A 155 -27.81 0.94 1.02
CA MET A 155 -28.27 1.13 2.39
C MET A 155 -29.43 2.11 2.44
N ASP A 156 -30.47 1.72 3.16
CA ASP A 156 -31.54 2.64 3.54
C ASP A 156 -31.11 3.46 4.77
N GLU A 157 -31.70 4.64 4.95
CA GLU A 157 -31.36 5.55 6.07
C GLU A 157 -31.57 4.92 7.47
N SER A 158 -32.50 3.95 7.56
CA SER A 158 -32.76 3.17 8.77
C SER A 158 -31.59 2.27 9.19
N GLN A 159 -30.68 1.96 8.27
CA GLN A 159 -29.51 1.13 8.48
C GLN A 159 -28.27 1.97 8.87
N TYR A 160 -28.36 3.30 8.78
CA TYR A 160 -27.24 4.18 9.10
C TYR A 160 -26.94 4.16 10.59
N THR A 161 -25.75 3.70 10.95
CA THR A 161 -25.26 3.73 12.32
C THR A 161 -24.95 5.17 12.76
N SER A 162 -24.92 5.43 14.07
CA SER A 162 -24.48 6.72 14.62
C SER A 162 -23.10 7.11 14.06
N PHE A 163 -22.18 6.15 13.99
CA PHE A 163 -20.86 6.32 13.40
C PHE A 163 -20.91 6.81 11.95
N MET A 164 -21.71 6.16 11.10
CA MET A 164 -21.87 6.59 9.70
C MET A 164 -22.52 7.97 9.59
N ARG A 165 -23.53 8.26 10.40
CA ARG A 165 -24.18 9.58 10.43
C ARG A 165 -23.18 10.70 10.75
N VAL A 166 -22.24 10.47 11.67
CA VAL A 166 -21.15 11.41 11.96
C VAL A 166 -20.16 11.53 10.79
N LEU A 167 -19.74 10.40 10.20
CA LEU A 167 -18.78 10.43 9.07
C LEU A 167 -19.34 11.10 7.81
N PHE A 168 -20.65 11.18 7.64
CA PHE A 168 -21.31 11.83 6.51
C PHE A 168 -21.93 13.21 6.84
N GLY A 169 -21.72 13.73 8.06
CA GLY A 169 -22.22 15.06 8.44
C GLY A 169 -23.71 15.13 8.75
N LEU A 170 -24.39 13.99 8.76
CA LEU A 170 -25.80 13.87 9.16
C LEU A 170 -26.00 14.07 10.67
N SER A 171 -24.92 14.02 11.45
CA SER A 171 -24.91 14.30 12.89
C SER A 171 -23.55 14.86 13.29
N SER A 172 -23.53 15.70 14.34
CA SER A 172 -22.28 16.19 14.91
C SER A 172 -21.57 15.09 15.72
N PRO A 173 -20.23 15.11 15.80
CA PRO A 173 -19.49 14.21 16.68
C PRO A 173 -19.94 14.36 18.13
N SER A 174 -19.93 13.27 18.88
CA SER A 174 -20.24 13.34 20.31
C SER A 174 -19.24 14.29 21.02
N PRO A 175 -19.72 15.17 21.93
CA PRO A 175 -18.82 16.05 22.67
C PRO A 175 -17.87 15.23 23.54
N LEU A 176 -16.64 15.70 23.64
CA LEU A 176 -15.67 15.13 24.58
C LEU A 176 -16.12 15.39 26.03
N PRO A 177 -15.73 14.53 26.97
CA PRO A 177 -15.86 14.84 28.40
C PRO A 177 -15.21 16.19 28.71
N SER A 178 -15.87 17.00 29.54
CA SER A 178 -15.40 18.34 29.92
C SER A 178 -14.03 18.31 30.62
N ASP A 179 -13.72 17.22 31.32
CA ASP A 179 -12.43 16.96 31.97
C ASP A 179 -11.95 15.54 31.64
N VAL A 180 -11.24 15.37 30.52
CA VAL A 180 -10.70 14.07 30.06
C VAL A 180 -9.78 13.42 31.10
N GLU A 181 -9.08 14.21 31.92
CA GLU A 181 -8.21 13.73 33.01
C GLU A 181 -8.98 13.19 34.23
N SER A 182 -10.22 13.64 34.42
CA SER A 182 -11.09 13.15 35.50
C SER A 182 -11.93 11.94 35.08
N ASP A 183 -11.96 11.63 33.77
CA ASP A 183 -12.73 10.52 33.23
C ASP A 183 -12.21 9.19 33.81
N PRO A 184 -13.07 8.35 34.39
CA PRO A 184 -12.64 7.11 35.03
C PRO A 184 -12.07 6.07 34.05
N THR A 185 -12.28 6.24 32.74
CA THR A 185 -11.78 5.36 31.67
C THR A 185 -10.55 5.92 30.94
N VAL A 186 -10.40 7.25 30.84
CA VAL A 186 -9.32 7.91 30.07
C VAL A 186 -8.35 8.71 30.95
N GLY A 187 -8.75 9.06 32.17
CA GLY A 187 -7.97 9.89 33.09
C GLY A 187 -6.81 9.16 33.78
N LYS A 188 -6.93 7.84 33.98
CA LYS A 188 -5.90 6.98 34.57
C LYS A 188 -5.35 5.98 33.56
N ILE A 189 -4.74 6.49 32.49
CA ILE A 189 -4.01 5.64 31.54
C ILE A 189 -2.65 5.28 32.13
N GLU A 190 -2.38 3.99 32.26
CA GLU A 190 -1.02 3.49 32.46
C GLU A 190 -0.28 3.53 31.11
N TRP A 191 0.78 4.33 31.06
CA TRP A 191 1.59 4.48 29.85
C TRP A 191 2.56 3.31 29.73
N PHE A 192 2.41 2.50 28.68
CA PHE A 192 3.34 1.41 28.40
C PHE A 192 4.71 1.91 27.96
N ASP A 193 4.75 3.04 27.26
CA ASP A 193 6.00 3.68 26.83
C ASP A 193 6.24 4.96 27.64
N PRO A 194 7.26 5.00 28.50
CA PRO A 194 7.58 6.19 29.28
C PRO A 194 8.15 7.33 28.43
N THR A 195 8.57 7.08 27.19
CA THR A 195 9.22 8.06 26.31
C THR A 195 8.25 8.95 25.54
N LEU A 196 6.93 8.71 25.65
CA LEU A 196 5.93 9.54 25.00
C LEU A 196 5.99 11.01 25.49
N ASN A 197 5.99 11.93 24.54
CA ASN A 197 5.86 13.35 24.82
C ASN A 197 4.39 13.77 25.08
N ASP A 198 4.21 15.02 25.49
CA ASP A 198 2.89 15.55 25.86
C ASP A 198 1.91 15.61 24.68
N SER A 199 2.37 15.95 23.47
CA SER A 199 1.50 15.98 22.27
C SER A 199 1.00 14.59 21.89
N GLN A 200 1.82 13.55 22.05
CA GLN A 200 1.44 12.16 21.81
C GLN A 200 0.48 11.64 22.88
N LYS A 201 0.73 11.96 24.16
CA LYS A 201 -0.16 11.63 25.27
C LYS A 201 -1.54 12.30 25.11
N ASP A 202 -1.57 13.57 24.72
CA ASP A 202 -2.80 14.28 24.42
C ASP A 202 -3.56 13.64 23.26
N ALA A 203 -2.87 13.34 22.14
CA ALA A 203 -3.48 12.66 21.00
C ALA A 203 -4.06 11.28 21.36
N ILE A 204 -3.39 10.50 22.22
CA ILE A 204 -3.89 9.20 22.68
C ILE A 204 -5.12 9.37 23.57
N ARG A 205 -5.09 10.27 24.56
CA ARG A 205 -6.24 10.57 25.43
C ARG A 205 -7.44 11.03 24.60
N PHE A 206 -7.21 11.95 23.68
CA PHE A 206 -8.21 12.43 22.74
C PHE A 206 -8.80 11.29 21.92
N ALA A 207 -7.95 10.46 21.31
CA ALA A 207 -8.41 9.32 20.51
C ALA A 207 -9.20 8.31 21.34
N LEU A 208 -8.86 8.08 22.62
CA LEU A 208 -9.61 7.22 23.53
C LEU A 208 -10.97 7.83 23.91
N ALA A 209 -11.00 9.12 24.23
CA ALA A 209 -12.21 9.85 24.64
C ALA A 209 -13.23 10.06 23.50
N SER A 210 -12.77 10.18 22.26
CA SER A 210 -13.65 10.30 21.09
C SER A 210 -14.51 9.05 20.91
N ARG A 211 -15.81 9.20 20.65
CA ARG A 211 -16.73 8.06 20.50
C ARG A 211 -16.78 7.52 19.08
N GLU A 212 -16.93 8.40 18.09
CA GLU A 212 -17.09 8.00 16.68
C GLU A 212 -15.79 8.14 15.89
N ILE A 213 -15.11 9.28 15.96
CA ILE A 213 -13.96 9.60 15.11
C ILE A 213 -12.90 10.42 15.84
N ALA A 214 -11.63 10.12 15.59
CA ALA A 214 -10.50 10.95 15.95
C ALA A 214 -9.49 11.02 14.80
N LEU A 215 -8.99 12.22 14.50
CA LEU A 215 -7.92 12.47 13.54
C LEU A 215 -6.63 12.80 14.29
N ILE A 216 -5.58 12.02 14.06
CA ILE A 216 -4.23 12.31 14.53
C ILE A 216 -3.45 12.84 13.34
N HIS A 217 -3.25 14.15 13.32
CA HIS A 217 -2.39 14.81 12.34
C HIS A 217 -0.94 14.68 12.83
N GLY A 218 -0.20 13.77 12.24
CA GLY A 218 1.22 13.68 12.50
C GLY A 218 1.96 14.37 11.37
N PRO A 219 2.82 15.36 11.62
CA PRO A 219 3.83 15.88 10.69
C PRO A 219 5.06 14.96 10.57
N PRO A 220 5.98 15.15 9.61
CA PRO A 220 7.14 14.27 9.43
C PRO A 220 7.98 14.11 10.71
N GLY A 221 8.35 12.87 11.05
CA GLY A 221 9.22 12.58 12.19
C GLY A 221 8.56 12.64 13.58
N THR A 222 7.26 12.89 13.69
CA THR A 222 6.56 13.06 14.99
C THR A 222 6.12 11.77 15.69
N GLY A 223 6.46 10.61 15.13
CA GLY A 223 6.12 9.32 15.71
C GLY A 223 4.65 8.90 15.49
N LYS A 224 4.03 9.31 14.37
CA LYS A 224 2.65 8.94 14.02
C LYS A 224 2.42 7.42 14.13
N THR A 225 3.34 6.56 13.69
CA THR A 225 3.20 5.09 13.77
C THR A 225 3.44 4.50 15.18
N HIS A 226 4.04 5.27 16.10
CA HIS A 226 4.22 4.87 17.51
C HIS A 226 3.00 5.21 18.39
N THR A 227 2.21 6.21 17.99
CA THR A 227 1.15 6.80 18.83
C THR A 227 -0.13 5.93 18.87
N PRO A 228 -0.68 5.40 17.75
CA PRO A 228 -1.84 4.52 17.75
C PRO A 228 -1.59 3.14 18.36
N ALA A 229 -0.34 2.67 18.42
CA ALA A 229 0.00 1.38 19.01
C ALA A 229 -0.26 1.33 20.54
N GLN A 230 -0.38 2.48 21.20
CA GLN A 230 -0.65 2.57 22.64
C GLN A 230 -2.12 2.86 22.98
N SER A 231 -2.91 3.39 22.05
CA SER A 231 -4.34 3.65 22.26
C SER A 231 -5.20 2.38 22.23
N SER A 232 -4.64 1.23 21.83
CA SER A 232 -5.27 -0.08 22.00
C SER A 232 -5.14 -0.53 23.46
N HIS A 233 -5.98 -0.03 24.36
CA HIS A 233 -6.04 -0.49 25.75
C HIS A 233 -6.56 -1.96 25.78
N PRO A 234 -5.75 -2.96 26.17
CA PRO A 234 -6.27 -4.32 26.32
C PRO A 234 -7.10 -4.40 27.61
N PRO A 235 -8.25 -5.11 27.63
CA PRO A 235 -8.94 -5.41 28.88
C PRO A 235 -8.04 -6.23 29.82
N PRO A 236 -8.18 -6.11 31.16
CA PRO A 236 -7.31 -6.82 32.10
C PRO A 236 -7.51 -8.34 31.97
N ARG A 237 -6.43 -9.08 31.70
CA ARG A 237 -6.39 -10.56 31.75
C ARG A 237 -5.05 -11.10 32.28
N PRO A 238 -5.06 -12.31 32.87
CA PRO A 238 -4.00 -12.87 33.72
C PRO A 238 -2.72 -13.22 32.93
N PRO A 239 -1.57 -13.47 33.60
CA PRO A 239 -0.26 -13.41 32.97
C PRO A 239 -0.07 -14.55 31.94
N GLY A 240 0.16 -14.16 30.69
CA GLY A 240 0.56 -15.01 29.58
C GLY A 240 1.19 -14.16 28.47
N PRO A 241 2.14 -14.70 27.69
CA PRO A 241 2.94 -13.91 26.75
C PRO A 241 2.09 -13.42 25.56
N ALA A 242 2.21 -12.14 25.22
CA ALA A 242 1.54 -11.51 24.08
C ALA A 242 2.48 -11.46 22.85
N PRO A 243 2.05 -11.91 21.65
CA PRO A 243 2.72 -11.55 20.41
C PRO A 243 1.99 -10.36 19.77
N ALA A 244 2.63 -9.20 19.76
CA ALA A 244 2.31 -8.11 18.84
C ALA A 244 2.92 -8.42 17.47
N VAL A 245 2.17 -8.34 16.37
CA VAL A 245 2.72 -8.60 15.03
C VAL A 245 2.40 -7.48 14.05
N ARG A 246 3.43 -6.94 13.38
CA ARG A 246 3.38 -5.91 12.33
C ARG A 246 3.46 -6.53 10.92
N GLY A 247 2.63 -6.06 9.98
CA GLY A 247 2.81 -6.11 8.50
C GLY A 247 2.64 -7.48 7.78
N GLN A 248 1.84 -7.52 6.71
CA GLN A 248 1.47 -8.70 5.87
C GLN A 248 2.66 -9.41 5.17
N PRO A 249 2.53 -10.66 4.65
CA PRO A 249 1.39 -11.59 4.62
C PRO A 249 1.54 -12.67 5.71
N LEU A 250 0.99 -12.37 6.87
CA LEU A 250 1.26 -13.12 8.10
C LEU A 250 0.30 -14.30 8.33
N LEU A 251 -0.85 -14.34 7.65
CA LEU A 251 -1.82 -15.43 7.86
C LEU A 251 -1.26 -16.81 7.49
N ASP A 252 -0.40 -16.89 6.48
CA ASP A 252 0.28 -18.13 6.06
C ASP A 252 1.47 -18.49 6.99
N MET A 253 1.94 -17.56 7.82
CA MET A 253 3.02 -17.78 8.80
C MET A 253 2.48 -18.11 10.19
N LEU A 254 1.39 -17.48 10.62
CA LEU A 254 0.73 -17.76 11.91
C LEU A 254 0.03 -19.13 11.95
N THR A 255 -0.41 -19.62 10.79
CA THR A 255 -0.84 -21.03 10.62
C THR A 255 0.33 -22.02 10.68
N ARG A 256 1.57 -21.57 10.93
CA ARG A 256 2.76 -22.45 11.06
C ARG A 256 3.38 -22.42 12.44
N THR A 257 3.25 -21.32 13.15
CA THR A 257 3.95 -21.08 14.42
C THR A 257 3.05 -21.08 15.64
N SER A 258 1.72 -21.07 15.45
CA SER A 258 0.77 -21.27 16.55
C SER A 258 0.47 -22.75 16.78
N ASP A 259 0.07 -23.11 17.99
CA ASP A 259 -0.46 -24.45 18.31
C ASP A 259 -1.65 -24.82 17.38
N ALA A 260 -2.36 -23.82 16.88
CA ALA A 260 -3.44 -23.98 15.89
C ALA A 260 -2.92 -24.34 14.47
N GLY A 261 -1.69 -23.96 14.14
CA GLY A 261 -1.02 -24.28 12.89
C GLY A 261 -0.61 -25.76 12.75
N ALA A 262 -0.35 -26.42 13.88
CA ALA A 262 -0.07 -27.86 13.91
C ALA A 262 -1.24 -28.69 13.35
N ILE A 263 -2.49 -28.21 13.50
CA ILE A 263 -3.73 -28.85 13.06
C ILE A 263 -3.91 -28.84 11.53
N VAL A 264 -3.20 -27.94 10.84
CA VAL A 264 -3.27 -27.77 9.37
C VAL A 264 -2.05 -28.42 8.69
N SER A 265 -0.96 -28.63 9.44
CA SER A 265 0.30 -29.20 8.93
C SER A 265 0.19 -30.67 8.55
N ASP A 266 -0.67 -31.45 9.20
CA ASP A 266 -0.87 -32.88 8.95
C ASP A 266 -1.54 -33.13 7.59
N VAL A 267 -2.65 -32.45 7.31
CA VAL A 267 -3.36 -32.54 6.01
C VAL A 267 -2.46 -32.05 4.89
N ARG A 268 -1.62 -31.04 5.14
CA ARG A 268 -0.65 -30.55 4.17
C ARG A 268 0.44 -31.57 3.86
N ALA A 269 1.01 -32.20 4.88
CA ALA A 269 2.00 -33.27 4.70
C ALA A 269 1.40 -34.46 3.94
N GLU A 270 0.14 -34.82 4.21
CA GLU A 270 -0.57 -35.89 3.50
C GLU A 270 -0.83 -35.53 2.03
N MET A 271 -1.24 -34.30 1.73
CA MET A 271 -1.36 -33.80 0.36
C MET A 271 -0.02 -33.86 -0.38
N ASP A 272 1.07 -33.43 0.23
CA ASP A 272 2.41 -33.45 -0.38
C ASP A 272 2.88 -34.89 -0.66
N ALA A 273 2.62 -35.82 0.26
CA ALA A 273 2.93 -37.24 0.09
C ALA A 273 2.12 -37.87 -1.07
N LYS A 274 0.80 -37.64 -1.12
CA LYS A 274 -0.07 -38.11 -2.21
C LYS A 274 0.36 -37.51 -3.54
N ARG A 275 0.73 -36.23 -3.58
CA ARG A 275 1.22 -35.56 -4.78
C ARG A 275 2.56 -36.11 -5.27
N ALA A 276 3.48 -36.43 -4.37
CA ALA A 276 4.73 -37.09 -4.71
C ALA A 276 4.52 -38.51 -5.29
N SER A 277 3.46 -39.20 -4.85
CA SER A 277 3.12 -40.54 -5.36
C SER A 277 2.66 -40.54 -6.82
N ILE A 278 2.00 -39.46 -7.30
CA ILE A 278 1.51 -39.33 -8.69
C ILE A 278 2.64 -39.53 -9.71
N ARG A 279 3.84 -39.00 -9.44
CA ARG A 279 5.01 -39.12 -10.32
C ARG A 279 5.53 -40.55 -10.44
N LYS A 280 5.26 -41.41 -9.44
CA LYS A 280 5.72 -42.80 -9.38
C LYS A 280 4.70 -43.79 -9.94
N THR A 281 3.43 -43.40 -9.99
CA THR A 281 2.32 -44.26 -10.43
C THR A 281 2.25 -44.37 -11.94
N LYS A 282 2.29 -45.60 -12.48
CA LYS A 282 2.19 -45.90 -13.92
C LYS A 282 0.77 -46.24 -14.39
N SER A 283 -0.11 -46.66 -13.48
CA SER A 283 -1.51 -47.04 -13.80
C SER A 283 -2.43 -45.82 -13.84
N GLY A 284 -3.22 -45.70 -14.93
CA GLY A 284 -4.20 -44.61 -15.08
C GLY A 284 -5.35 -44.67 -14.08
N ARG A 285 -5.74 -45.87 -13.62
CA ARG A 285 -6.80 -46.06 -12.61
C ARG A 285 -6.35 -45.59 -11.23
N GLU A 286 -5.12 -45.92 -10.84
CA GLU A 286 -4.53 -45.47 -9.57
C GLU A 286 -4.31 -43.96 -9.54
N ARG A 287 -3.88 -43.36 -10.67
CA ARG A 287 -3.78 -41.90 -10.77
C ARG A 287 -5.13 -41.21 -10.53
N ARG A 288 -6.22 -41.71 -11.12
CA ARG A 288 -7.57 -41.16 -10.89
C ARG A 288 -7.97 -41.23 -9.42
N GLN A 289 -7.63 -42.32 -8.73
CA GLN A 289 -7.90 -42.44 -7.29
C GLN A 289 -7.11 -41.41 -6.48
N ILE A 290 -5.82 -41.22 -6.78
CA ILE A 290 -4.99 -40.22 -6.08
C ILE A 290 -5.53 -38.80 -6.29
N TYR A 291 -6.03 -38.46 -7.48
CA TYR A 291 -6.68 -37.17 -7.72
C TYR A 291 -8.00 -37.00 -6.94
N ALA A 292 -8.78 -38.07 -6.76
CA ALA A 292 -9.99 -38.06 -5.94
C ALA A 292 -9.63 -37.82 -4.46
N ASP A 293 -8.65 -38.56 -3.93
CA ASP A 293 -8.16 -38.40 -2.55
C ASP A 293 -7.62 -36.97 -2.31
N LEU A 294 -6.84 -36.42 -3.25
CA LEU A 294 -6.35 -35.04 -3.17
C LEU A 294 -7.47 -34.02 -3.15
N LYS A 295 -8.55 -34.25 -3.90
CA LYS A 295 -9.71 -33.36 -3.90
C LYS A 295 -10.39 -33.33 -2.54
N ASP A 296 -10.48 -34.47 -1.86
CA ASP A 296 -11.09 -34.56 -0.54
C ASP A 296 -10.17 -34.00 0.55
N LEU A 297 -8.87 -34.30 0.52
CA LEU A 297 -7.87 -33.68 1.40
C LEU A 297 -7.85 -32.15 1.27
N ARG A 298 -8.02 -31.61 0.05
CA ARG A 298 -8.14 -30.16 -0.15
C ARG A 298 -9.40 -29.56 0.48
N LYS A 299 -10.53 -30.25 0.45
CA LYS A 299 -11.75 -29.79 1.13
C LYS A 299 -11.52 -29.77 2.64
N GLU A 300 -10.94 -30.83 3.17
CA GLU A 300 -10.62 -30.93 4.59
C GLU A 300 -9.64 -29.83 5.02
N TYR A 301 -8.55 -29.63 4.27
CA TYR A 301 -7.58 -28.58 4.49
C TYR A 301 -8.26 -27.20 4.58
N ARG A 302 -9.13 -26.87 3.62
CA ARG A 302 -9.86 -25.58 3.61
C ARG A 302 -10.75 -25.40 4.83
N VAL A 303 -11.43 -26.46 5.28
CA VAL A 303 -12.29 -26.41 6.47
C VAL A 303 -11.46 -26.20 7.73
N ARG A 304 -10.38 -26.96 7.91
CA ARG A 304 -9.49 -26.84 9.08
C ARG A 304 -8.78 -25.49 9.12
N GLU A 305 -8.28 -25.04 7.99
CA GLU A 305 -7.62 -23.75 7.86
C GLU A 305 -8.59 -22.60 8.17
N LYS A 306 -9.82 -22.64 7.63
CA LYS A 306 -10.84 -21.64 7.97
C LYS A 306 -11.09 -21.59 9.47
N LYS A 307 -11.25 -22.74 10.12
CA LYS A 307 -11.47 -22.82 11.56
C LYS A 307 -10.29 -22.24 12.35
N CYS A 308 -9.08 -22.66 12.03
CA CYS A 308 -7.85 -22.15 12.66
C CYS A 308 -7.74 -20.63 12.53
N VAL A 309 -7.99 -20.08 11.34
CA VAL A 309 -7.93 -18.64 11.12
C VAL A 309 -9.02 -17.91 11.91
N THR A 310 -10.25 -18.42 11.92
CA THR A 310 -11.34 -17.82 12.71
C THR A 310 -11.03 -17.83 14.21
N ASP A 311 -10.50 -18.94 14.74
CA ASP A 311 -10.15 -19.05 16.16
C ASP A 311 -9.01 -18.09 16.52
N LEU A 312 -8.01 -17.94 15.64
CA LEU A 312 -6.91 -17.01 15.81
C LEU A 312 -7.39 -15.55 15.80
N VAL A 313 -8.23 -15.19 14.84
CA VAL A 313 -8.80 -13.82 14.73
C VAL A 313 -9.61 -13.48 15.98
N LYS A 314 -10.48 -14.39 16.43
CA LYS A 314 -11.30 -14.19 17.64
C LYS A 314 -10.51 -14.18 18.94
N GLY A 315 -9.38 -14.91 18.98
CA GLY A 315 -8.47 -14.90 20.12
C GLY A 315 -7.53 -13.70 20.15
N SER A 316 -7.44 -12.92 19.07
CA SER A 316 -6.52 -11.79 18.96
C SER A 316 -7.14 -10.51 19.50
N ALA A 317 -6.40 -9.78 20.34
CA ALA A 317 -6.80 -8.45 20.80
C ALA A 317 -6.67 -7.39 19.68
N VAL A 318 -5.72 -7.59 18.76
CA VAL A 318 -5.44 -6.68 17.64
C VAL A 318 -5.21 -7.48 16.36
N VAL A 319 -5.85 -7.06 15.28
CA VAL A 319 -5.70 -7.66 13.94
C VAL A 319 -5.19 -6.59 12.98
N LEU A 320 -4.07 -6.86 12.31
CA LEU A 320 -3.50 -5.94 11.32
C LEU A 320 -3.72 -6.44 9.90
N ALA A 321 -4.17 -5.53 9.02
CA ALA A 321 -4.34 -5.78 7.60
C ALA A 321 -4.14 -4.50 6.80
N THR A 322 -3.85 -4.64 5.50
CA THR A 322 -4.05 -3.55 4.54
C THR A 322 -5.54 -3.22 4.44
N LEU A 323 -5.89 -2.00 3.98
CA LEU A 323 -7.30 -1.59 3.82
C LEU A 323 -8.09 -2.57 2.93
N HIS A 324 -7.54 -2.95 1.78
CA HIS A 324 -8.15 -3.98 0.94
C HIS A 324 -8.11 -5.35 1.62
N GLY A 325 -7.02 -5.69 2.33
CA GLY A 325 -6.85 -6.92 3.11
C GLY A 325 -7.97 -7.17 4.11
N ALA A 326 -8.48 -6.10 4.72
CA ALA A 326 -9.58 -6.13 5.68
C ALA A 326 -10.90 -6.66 5.08
N GLY A 327 -11.10 -6.52 3.76
CA GLY A 327 -12.24 -7.10 3.03
C GLY A 327 -12.09 -8.59 2.68
N GLY A 328 -11.03 -9.24 3.17
CA GLY A 328 -10.77 -10.66 2.96
C GLY A 328 -11.84 -11.57 3.56
N PHE A 329 -11.97 -12.78 3.02
CA PHE A 329 -12.93 -13.78 3.50
C PHE A 329 -12.74 -14.12 4.98
N GLN A 330 -11.51 -13.99 5.48
CA GLN A 330 -11.13 -14.30 6.86
C GLN A 330 -11.72 -13.33 7.88
N LEU A 331 -12.08 -12.10 7.48
CA LEU A 331 -12.60 -11.05 8.37
C LEU A 331 -14.04 -10.65 8.07
N ARG A 332 -14.69 -11.30 7.09
CA ARG A 332 -16.01 -10.92 6.54
C ARG A 332 -17.11 -10.81 7.59
N ASP A 333 -17.12 -11.73 8.55
CA ASP A 333 -18.19 -11.85 9.55
C ASP A 333 -17.81 -11.22 10.90
N GLU A 334 -16.61 -10.64 10.99
CA GLU A 334 -16.13 -10.02 12.22
C GLU A 334 -16.64 -8.57 12.35
N ARG A 335 -16.68 -8.09 13.58
CA ARG A 335 -17.01 -6.70 13.94
C ARG A 335 -15.92 -6.17 14.84
N PHE A 336 -15.51 -4.93 14.59
CA PHE A 336 -14.45 -4.27 15.34
C PHE A 336 -15.05 -3.11 16.12
N ASP A 337 -14.69 -2.98 17.40
CA ASP A 337 -15.11 -1.83 18.18
C ASP A 337 -14.40 -0.56 17.70
N VAL A 338 -13.12 -0.68 17.34
CA VAL A 338 -12.29 0.41 16.82
C VAL A 338 -11.51 -0.06 15.60
N VAL A 339 -11.49 0.76 14.55
CA VAL A 339 -10.57 0.63 13.41
C VAL A 339 -9.59 1.78 13.46
N ILE A 340 -8.30 1.47 13.40
CA ILE A 340 -7.21 2.45 13.30
C ILE A 340 -6.66 2.39 11.88
N ILE A 341 -6.63 3.53 11.19
CA ILE A 341 -6.06 3.66 9.85
C ILE A 341 -4.83 4.55 9.96
N ASP A 342 -3.64 3.96 9.76
CA ASP A 342 -2.39 4.69 9.60
C ASP A 342 -2.22 5.12 8.13
N GLU A 343 -1.56 6.25 7.91
CA GLU A 343 -1.41 6.90 6.59
C GLU A 343 -2.75 7.12 5.86
N ALA A 344 -3.79 7.51 6.61
CA ALA A 344 -5.15 7.72 6.07
C ALA A 344 -5.21 8.82 4.99
N SER A 345 -4.27 9.76 4.98
CA SER A 345 -4.14 10.81 3.96
C SER A 345 -3.50 10.34 2.65
N GLN A 346 -2.99 9.11 2.59
CA GLN A 346 -2.45 8.50 1.37
C GLN A 346 -3.39 7.45 0.77
N ALA A 347 -4.56 7.23 1.40
CA ALA A 347 -5.53 6.23 0.98
C ALA A 347 -6.75 6.89 0.33
N LEU A 348 -7.30 6.23 -0.70
CA LEU A 348 -8.59 6.62 -1.26
C LEU A 348 -9.68 6.44 -0.19
N GLU A 349 -10.61 7.38 -0.08
CA GLU A 349 -11.69 7.27 0.90
C GLU A 349 -12.50 5.97 0.72
N SER A 350 -12.76 5.57 -0.52
CA SER A 350 -13.46 4.33 -0.84
C SER A 350 -12.72 3.08 -0.32
N GLN A 351 -11.39 3.09 -0.24
CA GLN A 351 -10.61 2.01 0.37
C GLN A 351 -10.78 1.99 1.89
N CYS A 352 -10.81 3.15 2.53
CA CYS A 352 -11.02 3.24 3.98
C CYS A 352 -12.38 2.65 4.40
N TRP A 353 -13.41 2.76 3.57
CA TRP A 353 -14.72 2.17 3.85
C TRP A 353 -14.75 0.64 3.93
N VAL A 354 -13.75 -0.05 3.37
CA VAL A 354 -13.67 -1.53 3.43
C VAL A 354 -13.65 -2.02 4.89
N PRO A 355 -12.71 -1.58 5.77
CA PRO A 355 -12.76 -1.90 7.20
C PRO A 355 -13.80 -1.09 7.99
N LEU A 356 -14.14 0.15 7.60
CA LEU A 356 -15.05 0.99 8.41
C LEU A 356 -16.49 0.45 8.46
N LEU A 357 -16.91 -0.31 7.45
CA LEU A 357 -18.22 -0.96 7.42
C LEU A 357 -18.44 -2.01 8.52
N SER A 358 -17.38 -2.48 9.18
CA SER A 358 -17.44 -3.40 10.32
C SER A 358 -17.06 -2.73 11.65
N ALA A 359 -16.84 -1.42 11.66
CA ALA A 359 -16.38 -0.64 12.81
C ALA A 359 -17.51 0.14 13.50
N LYS A 360 -17.29 0.49 14.78
CA LYS A 360 -18.14 1.46 15.51
C LYS A 360 -17.46 2.81 15.74
N LYS A 361 -16.12 2.82 15.67
CA LYS A 361 -15.25 3.98 15.88
C LYS A 361 -14.07 3.91 14.94
N ALA A 362 -13.59 5.06 14.49
CA ALA A 362 -12.38 5.19 13.70
C ALA A 362 -11.35 6.13 14.35
N VAL A 363 -10.07 5.76 14.23
CA VAL A 363 -8.94 6.65 14.51
C VAL A 363 -8.09 6.71 13.25
N CYS A 364 -8.05 7.87 12.60
CA CYS A 364 -7.27 8.07 11.38
C CYS A 364 -6.01 8.85 11.73
N ALA A 365 -4.85 8.22 11.57
CA ALA A 365 -3.56 8.88 11.63
C ALA A 365 -3.09 9.19 10.21
N GLY A 366 -2.54 10.38 9.99
CA GLY A 366 -2.07 10.79 8.68
C GLY A 366 -1.55 12.21 8.66
N ASP A 367 -1.21 12.66 7.46
CA ASP A 367 -0.71 13.99 7.18
C ASP A 367 -1.27 14.50 5.85
N HIS A 368 -2.36 15.24 5.90
CA HIS A 368 -3.01 15.83 4.73
C HIS A 368 -2.16 16.88 3.98
N LEU A 369 -1.01 17.27 4.54
CA LEU A 369 -0.07 18.20 3.90
C LEU A 369 1.10 17.47 3.20
N GLN A 370 1.12 16.14 3.28
CA GLN A 370 2.01 15.29 2.48
C GLN A 370 1.31 14.81 1.19
N LEU A 371 1.93 13.85 0.49
CA LEU A 371 1.44 13.36 -0.79
C LEU A 371 0.03 12.74 -0.67
N PRO A 372 -0.93 13.13 -1.53
CA PRO A 372 -2.23 12.47 -1.63
C PRO A 372 -2.10 11.09 -2.31
N PRO A 373 -3.16 10.27 -2.34
CA PRO A 373 -3.19 9.04 -3.13
C PRO A 373 -2.89 9.30 -4.61
N THR A 374 -2.05 8.46 -5.21
CA THR A 374 -1.72 8.53 -6.64
C THR A 374 -2.89 8.05 -7.49
N ILE A 375 -3.39 8.91 -8.39
CA ILE A 375 -4.53 8.63 -9.28
C ILE A 375 -4.07 8.78 -10.74
N LYS A 376 -4.18 7.71 -11.52
CA LYS A 376 -3.69 7.63 -12.91
C LYS A 376 -4.63 8.33 -13.88
N SER A 377 -5.94 8.22 -13.68
CA SER A 377 -6.97 8.84 -14.53
C SER A 377 -6.77 10.34 -14.70
N LEU A 378 -6.32 11.03 -13.65
CA LEU A 378 -6.01 12.47 -13.69
C LEU A 378 -4.77 12.81 -14.53
N ASN A 379 -3.79 11.90 -14.56
CA ASN A 379 -2.53 12.07 -15.31
C ASN A 379 -2.63 11.57 -16.76
N SER A 380 -3.67 10.80 -17.09
CA SER A 380 -3.84 10.25 -18.41
C SER A 380 -4.27 11.32 -19.42
N LYS A 381 -3.31 11.83 -20.21
CA LYS A 381 -3.59 12.56 -21.46
C LYS A 381 -4.10 11.59 -22.54
N VAL A 382 -5.02 10.66 -22.22
CA VAL A 382 -5.88 10.12 -23.27
C VAL A 382 -6.60 11.34 -23.79
N LYS A 383 -6.18 11.82 -24.97
CA LYS A 383 -6.76 12.97 -25.67
C LYS A 383 -8.23 13.04 -25.30
N LYS A 384 -8.62 14.09 -24.56
CA LYS A 384 -9.99 14.57 -24.53
C LYS A 384 -10.36 14.91 -25.99
N LYS A 385 -10.55 13.89 -26.84
CA LYS A 385 -11.50 13.97 -27.94
C LYS A 385 -12.75 14.35 -27.21
N LYS A 386 -13.21 15.60 -27.35
CA LYS A 386 -14.51 16.13 -26.93
C LYS A 386 -15.49 14.97 -26.69
N LYS A 387 -15.44 14.41 -25.49
CA LYS A 387 -16.49 13.62 -24.90
C LYS A 387 -17.04 14.62 -23.93
N GLU A 388 -18.29 14.98 -24.16
CA GLU A 388 -19.11 15.75 -23.23
C GLU A 388 -18.81 15.22 -21.82
N ALA A 389 -18.61 16.14 -20.87
CA ALA A 389 -18.45 15.77 -19.46
C ALA A 389 -19.58 14.79 -19.14
N THR A 390 -19.24 13.64 -18.55
CA THR A 390 -20.31 12.72 -18.17
C THR A 390 -21.13 13.39 -17.07
N GLU A 391 -22.43 13.08 -16.95
CA GLU A 391 -23.27 13.61 -15.87
C GLU A 391 -22.62 13.40 -14.50
N ALA A 392 -21.84 12.32 -14.33
CA ALA A 392 -21.07 12.02 -13.13
C ALA A 392 -19.83 12.91 -12.92
N ASP A 393 -19.16 13.38 -13.98
CA ASP A 393 -18.07 14.36 -13.86
C ASP A 393 -18.65 15.72 -13.42
N GLU A 394 -19.78 16.11 -13.99
CA GLU A 394 -20.49 17.34 -13.61
C GLU A 394 -21.04 17.24 -12.18
N GLU A 395 -21.55 16.09 -11.76
CA GLU A 395 -22.03 15.83 -10.39
C GLU A 395 -20.90 15.74 -9.37
N ALA A 396 -19.76 15.13 -9.70
CA ALA A 396 -18.55 15.10 -8.86
C ALA A 396 -17.97 16.52 -8.66
N ILE A 397 -17.96 17.33 -9.73
CA ILE A 397 -17.57 18.75 -9.68
C ILE A 397 -18.59 19.57 -8.85
N ALA A 398 -19.89 19.29 -9.00
CA ALA A 398 -20.95 19.96 -8.25
C ALA A 398 -20.97 19.58 -6.76
N THR A 399 -20.60 18.34 -6.42
CA THR A 399 -20.56 17.82 -5.04
C THR A 399 -19.19 17.97 -4.36
N GLY A 400 -18.14 18.27 -5.12
CA GLY A 400 -16.76 18.40 -4.63
C GLY A 400 -16.09 17.07 -4.25
N ILE A 401 -16.65 15.92 -4.65
CA ILE A 401 -16.07 14.59 -4.39
C ILE A 401 -15.09 14.24 -5.51
N THR A 402 -13.81 14.15 -5.18
CA THR A 402 -12.76 13.62 -6.07
C THR A 402 -12.10 12.39 -5.47
N LEU A 403 -11.38 11.60 -6.28
CA LEU A 403 -10.55 10.51 -5.75
C LEU A 403 -9.36 11.03 -4.92
N GLU A 404 -8.90 12.26 -5.17
CA GLU A 404 -7.81 12.90 -4.43
C GLU A 404 -8.23 13.29 -3.01
N THR A 405 -9.51 13.59 -2.81
CA THR A 405 -10.03 13.95 -1.49
C THR A 405 -10.03 12.72 -0.59
N THR A 406 -9.14 12.70 0.40
CA THR A 406 -9.05 11.57 1.33
C THR A 406 -10.15 11.63 2.38
N LEU A 407 -10.37 10.51 3.08
CA LEU A 407 -11.24 10.48 4.24
C LEU A 407 -10.79 11.51 5.29
N PHE A 408 -9.47 11.70 5.45
CA PHE A 408 -8.90 12.65 6.39
C PHE A 408 -9.29 14.09 6.03
N ASP A 409 -9.10 14.48 4.76
CA ASP A 409 -9.42 15.81 4.24
C ASP A 409 -10.90 16.14 4.40
N ARG A 410 -11.78 15.21 3.96
CA ARG A 410 -13.22 15.43 4.00
C ARG A 410 -13.73 15.60 5.43
N LEU A 411 -13.27 14.76 6.35
CA LEU A 411 -13.68 14.85 7.75
C LEU A 411 -13.15 16.11 8.44
N LEU A 412 -11.91 16.53 8.12
CA LEU A 412 -11.35 17.78 8.62
C LEU A 412 -12.13 19.00 8.08
N ALA A 413 -12.50 18.99 6.80
CA ALA A 413 -13.34 20.04 6.22
C ALA A 413 -14.74 20.09 6.83
N LEU A 414 -15.31 18.92 7.15
CA LEU A 414 -16.67 18.79 7.68
C LEU A 414 -16.78 19.19 9.17
N HIS A 415 -15.87 18.71 10.01
CA HIS A 415 -15.95 18.86 11.47
C HIS A 415 -14.92 19.85 12.06
N GLY A 416 -14.01 20.34 11.23
CA GLY A 416 -12.95 21.26 11.64
C GLY A 416 -11.95 20.64 12.61
N THR A 417 -11.25 21.49 13.37
CA THR A 417 -10.19 21.08 14.30
C THR A 417 -10.73 20.38 15.55
N SER A 418 -12.05 20.34 15.76
CA SER A 418 -12.68 19.69 16.92
C SER A 418 -12.36 18.20 17.01
N ILE A 419 -12.23 17.53 15.86
CA ILE A 419 -11.92 16.10 15.76
C ILE A 419 -10.42 15.81 15.56
N LYS A 420 -9.55 16.84 15.54
CA LYS A 420 -8.12 16.73 15.19
C LYS A 420 -7.21 16.99 16.39
N ARG A 421 -6.15 16.20 16.53
CA ARG A 421 -4.97 16.53 17.34
C ARG A 421 -3.69 16.41 16.53
N MET A 422 -2.82 17.40 16.65
CA MET A 422 -1.56 17.45 15.91
C MET A 422 -0.40 17.08 16.83
N LEU A 423 0.48 16.19 16.36
CA LEU A 423 1.75 15.90 17.03
C LEU A 423 2.76 17.00 16.70
N THR A 424 3.48 17.52 17.69
CA THR A 424 4.32 18.72 17.50
C THR A 424 5.82 18.44 17.62
N THR A 425 6.23 17.48 18.42
CA THR A 425 7.65 17.14 18.58
C THR A 425 8.10 16.13 17.53
N GLN A 426 9.11 16.47 16.73
CA GLN A 426 9.73 15.59 15.73
C GLN A 426 11.10 15.06 16.17
N TYR A 427 11.39 13.83 15.77
CA TYR A 427 12.55 13.03 16.20
C TYR A 427 13.40 12.54 15.01
N ARG A 428 13.31 13.20 13.85
CA ARG A 428 13.99 12.75 12.62
C ARG A 428 15.10 13.69 12.17
N MET A 429 14.83 14.98 12.09
CA MET A 429 15.65 15.93 11.34
C MET A 429 16.24 17.01 12.25
N ASN A 430 17.37 17.58 11.84
CA ASN A 430 17.95 18.77 12.46
C ASN A 430 16.97 19.95 12.45
N GLU A 431 17.04 20.85 13.44
CA GLU A 431 16.16 22.03 13.54
C GLU A 431 16.23 22.92 12.30
N LYS A 432 17.44 23.11 11.72
CA LYS A 432 17.61 23.93 10.50
C LYS A 432 16.83 23.33 9.30
N ILE A 433 16.79 21.99 9.19
CA ILE A 433 16.01 21.29 8.15
C ILE A 433 14.51 21.41 8.44
N MET A 434 14.10 21.19 9.69
CA MET A 434 12.70 21.22 10.14
C MET A 434 12.04 22.57 9.96
N ARG A 435 12.79 23.67 10.13
CA ARG A 435 12.25 25.02 10.21
C ARG A 435 11.45 25.41 8.97
N PHE A 436 11.97 25.14 7.77
CA PHE A 436 11.27 25.49 6.54
C PHE A 436 9.91 24.76 6.39
N PRO A 437 9.82 23.42 6.48
CA PRO A 437 8.52 22.75 6.50
C PRO A 437 7.61 23.22 7.64
N SER A 438 8.15 23.47 8.83
CA SER A 438 7.37 23.94 10.00
C SER A 438 6.66 25.26 9.71
N ASP A 439 7.41 26.24 9.21
CA ASP A 439 6.90 27.60 8.97
C ASP A 439 5.93 27.63 7.78
N GLU A 440 6.24 26.92 6.70
CA GLU A 440 5.44 26.98 5.46
C GLU A 440 4.18 26.09 5.50
N LEU A 441 4.23 24.95 6.20
CA LEU A 441 3.15 23.95 6.15
C LEU A 441 2.45 23.77 7.50
N TYR A 442 3.13 23.98 8.62
CA TYR A 442 2.65 23.56 9.94
C TYR A 442 2.50 24.71 10.93
N GLU A 443 2.28 25.93 10.45
CA GLU A 443 2.03 27.14 11.27
C GLU A 443 3.10 27.36 12.35
N SER A 444 4.35 27.00 12.06
CA SER A 444 5.48 27.06 12.99
C SER A 444 5.30 26.24 14.29
N GLN A 445 4.45 25.21 14.29
CA GLN A 445 4.15 24.42 15.49
C GLN A 445 5.13 23.25 15.73
N LEU A 446 6.01 22.92 14.78
CA LEU A 446 6.95 21.81 14.96
C LEU A 446 8.12 22.18 15.86
N VAL A 447 8.51 21.23 16.72
CA VAL A 447 9.65 21.36 17.61
C VAL A 447 10.58 20.17 17.43
N ALA A 448 11.88 20.42 17.23
CA ALA A 448 12.87 19.36 17.17
C ALA A 448 13.19 18.83 18.57
N ALA A 449 13.13 17.51 18.75
CA ALA A 449 13.56 16.86 19.99
C ALA A 449 15.05 17.12 20.23
N SER A 450 15.46 17.19 21.49
CA SER A 450 16.84 17.48 21.90
C SER A 450 17.89 16.58 21.24
N GLU A 451 17.53 15.34 20.97
CA GLU A 451 18.39 14.29 20.41
C GLU A 451 18.69 14.47 18.91
N VAL A 452 17.86 15.24 18.21
CA VAL A 452 18.00 15.50 16.76
C VAL A 452 18.23 16.96 16.44
N LYS A 453 17.88 17.87 17.36
CA LYS A 453 17.88 19.32 17.16
C LYS A 453 19.17 19.83 16.49
N ASP A 454 20.32 19.46 17.05
CA ASP A 454 21.63 19.93 16.63
C ASP A 454 22.44 18.86 15.88
N LYS A 455 21.82 17.73 15.51
CA LYS A 455 22.51 16.56 14.96
C LYS A 455 23.08 16.83 13.57
N LEU A 456 24.37 16.50 13.39
CA LEU A 456 25.13 16.61 12.14
C LEU A 456 25.66 15.25 11.67
N LEU A 457 26.28 15.21 10.48
CA LEU A 457 26.92 14.00 9.96
C LEU A 457 28.16 13.59 10.79
N THR A 458 28.82 14.56 11.41
CA THR A 458 29.97 14.35 12.31
C THR A 458 29.57 13.68 13.64
N ASP A 459 28.28 13.70 14.01
CA ASP A 459 27.74 13.05 15.22
C ASP A 459 27.35 11.58 15.01
N MET A 460 27.70 11.01 13.85
CA MET A 460 27.43 9.61 13.56
C MET A 460 28.21 8.67 14.50
N LYS A 461 27.76 7.41 14.59
CA LYS A 461 28.39 6.40 15.48
C LYS A 461 29.74 5.88 14.97
N TYR A 462 30.21 6.43 13.86
CA TYR A 462 31.43 6.07 13.15
C TYR A 462 32.14 7.36 12.75
N ASP A 463 33.44 7.24 12.47
CA ASP A 463 34.29 8.40 12.19
C ASP A 463 33.90 9.04 10.84
N VAL A 464 33.59 10.34 10.89
CA VAL A 464 33.33 11.19 9.74
C VAL A 464 34.23 12.42 9.83
N GLU A 465 34.95 12.73 8.77
CA GLU A 465 35.83 13.89 8.71
C GLU A 465 35.03 15.19 8.72
N GLU A 466 35.48 16.18 9.50
CA GLU A 466 34.88 17.51 9.54
C GLU A 466 35.28 18.33 8.31
N ASN A 467 34.29 18.76 7.52
CA ASN A 467 34.47 19.66 6.39
C ASN A 467 33.15 20.42 6.07
N GLU A 468 33.17 21.22 5.01
CA GLU A 468 32.01 22.03 4.58
C GLU A 468 30.77 21.19 4.23
N ASN A 469 30.95 19.94 3.80
CA ASN A 469 29.87 19.01 3.46
C ASN A 469 29.30 18.25 4.67
N THR A 470 30.03 18.17 5.79
CA THR A 470 29.66 17.34 6.97
C THR A 470 29.24 18.16 8.19
N THR A 471 29.63 19.44 8.24
CA THR A 471 29.36 20.35 9.37
C THR A 471 28.10 21.21 9.20
N GLU A 472 27.52 21.26 8.00
CA GLU A 472 26.26 21.95 7.75
C GLU A 472 25.12 20.96 7.44
N PRO A 473 23.94 21.10 8.08
CA PRO A 473 22.82 20.18 7.89
C PRO A 473 22.01 20.46 6.62
N VAL A 474 22.19 21.63 5.99
CA VAL A 474 21.51 22.04 4.75
C VAL A 474 22.51 22.75 3.85
N ILE A 475 22.68 22.22 2.64
CA ILE A 475 23.52 22.80 1.59
C ILE A 475 22.65 22.95 0.35
N PHE A 476 22.58 24.17 -0.19
CA PHE A 476 21.88 24.45 -1.45
C PHE A 476 22.92 24.79 -2.51
N ILE A 477 23.07 23.92 -3.51
CA ILE A 477 23.96 24.15 -4.65
C ILE A 477 23.12 24.69 -5.80
N ASP A 478 23.23 25.99 -6.06
CA ASP A 478 22.54 26.64 -7.17
C ASP A 478 23.16 26.23 -8.51
N THR A 479 22.36 25.62 -9.39
CA THR A 479 22.76 25.24 -10.75
C THR A 479 22.37 26.29 -11.79
N GLN A 480 21.70 27.37 -11.38
CA GLN A 480 21.30 28.46 -12.26
C GLN A 480 22.52 29.14 -12.89
N GLY A 481 22.49 29.31 -14.21
CA GLY A 481 23.59 29.93 -14.97
C GLY A 481 24.70 28.98 -15.40
N GLY A 482 24.65 27.70 -15.02
CA GLY A 482 25.48 26.65 -15.60
C GLY A 482 24.83 25.98 -16.83
N ASP A 483 25.60 25.16 -17.55
CA ASP A 483 25.11 24.33 -18.65
C ASP A 483 24.48 23.04 -18.11
N PHE A 484 23.28 23.15 -17.53
CA PHE A 484 22.51 22.05 -16.94
C PHE A 484 21.19 21.82 -17.72
N PRO A 485 21.25 21.32 -18.97
CA PRO A 485 20.07 21.19 -19.80
C PRO A 485 19.14 20.07 -19.31
N GLU A 486 17.86 20.40 -19.18
CA GLU A 486 16.79 19.41 -18.99
C GLU A 486 16.52 18.67 -20.32
N ARG A 487 16.31 17.36 -20.24
CA ARG A 487 15.92 16.49 -21.35
C ARG A 487 14.61 15.79 -21.06
N THR A 488 13.85 15.53 -22.12
CA THR A 488 12.63 14.69 -22.07
C THR A 488 12.87 13.35 -22.77
N GLU A 489 12.21 12.26 -22.33
CA GLU A 489 12.37 10.92 -22.92
C GLU A 489 12.11 10.90 -24.45
N ASP A 490 11.25 11.80 -24.95
CA ASP A 490 10.91 11.90 -26.38
C ASP A 490 12.05 12.47 -27.24
N GLU A 491 12.95 13.28 -26.68
CA GLU A 491 14.07 13.89 -27.43
C GLU A 491 15.15 12.87 -27.81
N ASP A 492 15.33 11.82 -27.00
CA ASP A 492 16.27 10.73 -27.29
C ASP A 492 15.72 9.70 -28.30
N GLU A 493 14.39 9.45 -28.30
CA GLU A 493 13.73 8.53 -29.24
C GLU A 493 13.49 9.15 -30.63
N ALA A 494 13.37 10.48 -30.74
CA ALA A 494 13.20 11.17 -32.02
C ALA A 494 14.38 10.97 -33.00
N LEU A 495 15.58 10.68 -32.50
CA LEU A 495 16.76 10.36 -33.33
C LEU A 495 16.79 8.89 -33.81
N LYS A 496 15.95 7.99 -33.30
CA LYS A 496 15.98 6.55 -33.63
C LYS A 496 14.60 5.98 -33.94
N LYS A 497 14.14 6.29 -35.15
CA LYS A 497 13.02 5.67 -35.90
C LYS A 497 11.62 5.94 -35.31
N GLY A 498 10.82 6.65 -36.11
CA GLY A 498 9.40 6.87 -35.88
C GLY A 498 8.64 5.60 -35.51
N LYS A 499 8.31 5.47 -34.23
CA LYS A 499 7.29 4.57 -33.70
C LYS A 499 6.50 5.29 -32.62
N LEU A 500 5.24 4.87 -32.56
CA LEU A 500 4.16 5.31 -31.69
C LEU A 500 4.65 5.61 -30.26
N GLY A 501 4.51 6.86 -29.84
CA GLY A 501 4.95 7.38 -28.54
C GLY A 501 4.53 6.47 -27.39
N SER A 502 5.50 6.15 -26.55
CA SER A 502 5.28 5.40 -25.33
C SER A 502 4.42 6.23 -24.38
N LEU A 503 3.46 5.58 -23.72
CA LEU A 503 2.51 6.20 -22.78
C LEU A 503 3.17 6.58 -21.43
N HIS A 504 4.49 6.77 -21.40
CA HIS A 504 5.15 7.30 -20.23
C HIS A 504 4.81 8.78 -20.12
N THR A 505 4.18 9.11 -19.00
CA THR A 505 4.04 10.46 -18.47
C THR A 505 5.37 11.19 -18.66
N GLU A 506 5.36 12.35 -19.32
CA GLU A 506 6.53 13.18 -19.67
C GLU A 506 7.50 13.31 -18.48
N SER A 507 8.46 12.37 -18.37
CA SER A 507 9.47 12.38 -17.31
C SER A 507 10.67 13.16 -17.81
N ARG A 508 11.33 13.86 -16.89
CA ARG A 508 12.45 14.75 -17.17
C ARG A 508 13.73 14.22 -16.54
N SER A 509 14.86 14.58 -17.14
CA SER A 509 16.18 14.28 -16.60
C SER A 509 17.15 15.43 -16.84
N ASN A 510 18.17 15.54 -16.00
CA ASN A 510 19.28 16.48 -16.10
C ASN A 510 20.58 15.74 -15.78
N GLU A 511 21.34 15.43 -16.83
CA GLU A 511 22.58 14.64 -16.73
C GLU A 511 23.66 15.37 -15.92
N MET A 512 23.71 16.70 -16.02
CA MET A 512 24.71 17.51 -15.34
C MET A 512 24.41 17.63 -13.85
N GLU A 513 23.14 17.73 -13.46
CA GLU A 513 22.73 17.63 -12.05
C GLU A 513 23.08 16.25 -11.48
N ALA A 514 22.85 15.18 -12.25
CA ALA A 514 23.21 13.83 -11.82
C ALA A 514 24.74 13.68 -11.59
N LEU A 515 25.57 14.31 -12.43
CA LEU A 515 27.02 14.32 -12.25
C LEU A 515 27.45 15.10 -11.00
N LEU A 516 26.82 16.23 -10.73
CA LEU A 516 27.04 17.05 -9.53
C LEU A 516 26.67 16.28 -8.27
N VAL A 517 25.48 15.68 -8.23
CA VAL A 517 25.02 14.84 -7.11
C VAL A 517 25.99 13.67 -6.89
N ARG A 518 26.43 13.00 -7.97
CA ARG A 518 27.42 11.92 -7.88
C ARG A 518 28.73 12.40 -7.27
N GLN A 519 29.19 13.61 -7.62
CA GLN A 519 30.40 14.18 -7.04
C GLN A 519 30.22 14.43 -5.54
N HIS A 520 29.14 15.11 -5.14
CA HIS A 520 28.87 15.41 -3.74
C HIS A 520 28.72 14.12 -2.89
N VAL A 521 28.01 13.11 -3.40
CA VAL A 521 27.92 11.80 -2.73
C VAL A 521 29.28 11.14 -2.58
N ARG A 522 30.18 11.24 -3.57
CA ARG A 522 31.55 10.74 -3.42
C ARG A 522 32.31 11.49 -2.34
N GLU A 523 32.21 12.81 -2.31
CA GLU A 523 32.86 13.63 -1.27
C GLU A 523 32.39 13.24 0.14
N LEU A 524 31.09 12.98 0.32
CA LEU A 524 30.55 12.49 1.60
C LEU A 524 31.11 11.11 1.98
N VAL A 525 31.16 10.18 1.02
CA VAL A 525 31.70 8.82 1.24
C VAL A 525 33.21 8.86 1.52
N ASP A 526 33.96 9.68 0.78
CA ASP A 526 35.38 9.90 0.99
C ASP A 526 35.67 10.53 2.37
N SER A 527 34.71 11.31 2.90
CA SER A 527 34.74 11.86 4.26
C SER A 527 34.32 10.85 5.35
N GLY A 528 34.00 9.61 5.00
CA GLY A 528 33.66 8.54 5.95
C GLY A 528 32.16 8.24 6.11
N VAL A 529 31.26 8.96 5.42
CA VAL A 529 29.81 8.66 5.48
C VAL A 529 29.52 7.33 4.80
N LEU A 530 28.78 6.44 5.48
CA LEU A 530 28.45 5.13 4.93
C LEU A 530 27.44 5.26 3.77
N PRO A 531 27.64 4.57 2.63
CA PRO A 531 26.71 4.64 1.51
C PRO A 531 25.27 4.23 1.85
N GLU A 532 25.07 3.30 2.80
CA GLU A 532 23.74 2.92 3.28
C GLU A 532 22.98 4.01 4.04
N ASP A 533 23.68 5.04 4.53
CA ASP A 533 23.08 6.19 5.23
C ASP A 533 22.75 7.35 4.28
N ILE A 534 23.04 7.21 2.98
CA ILE A 534 22.80 8.22 1.94
C ILE A 534 21.63 7.79 1.04
N ALA A 535 20.67 8.70 0.84
CA ALA A 535 19.59 8.53 -0.12
C ALA A 535 19.57 9.70 -1.11
N VAL A 536 19.58 9.38 -2.41
CA VAL A 536 19.36 10.37 -3.49
C VAL A 536 17.90 10.29 -3.89
N VAL A 537 17.21 11.43 -3.86
CA VAL A 537 15.77 11.53 -4.15
C VAL A 537 15.56 12.57 -5.26
N THR A 538 14.70 12.23 -6.22
CA THR A 538 14.29 13.11 -7.32
C THR A 538 12.81 12.87 -7.64
N PRO A 539 12.04 13.90 -8.03
CA PRO A 539 10.63 13.74 -8.36
C PRO A 539 10.37 13.03 -9.70
N TYR A 540 11.38 12.92 -10.58
CA TYR A 540 11.22 12.38 -11.94
C TYR A 540 11.82 10.98 -12.08
N ASN A 541 11.03 10.03 -12.58
CA ASN A 541 11.47 8.64 -12.78
C ASN A 541 12.67 8.52 -13.73
N ALA A 542 12.75 9.35 -14.77
CA ALA A 542 13.87 9.34 -15.73
C ALA A 542 15.18 9.87 -15.12
N GLN A 543 15.11 10.62 -14.02
CA GLN A 543 16.30 11.12 -13.30
C GLN A 543 16.85 10.07 -12.31
N VAL A 544 16.04 9.09 -11.90
CA VAL A 544 16.43 7.93 -11.07
C VAL A 544 17.20 6.91 -11.90
#